data_AF-A0A4S8M994-F1
#
_entry.id   AF-A0A4S8M994-F1
#
_cell.length_a   1.000
_cell.length_b   1.000
_cell.length_c   1.000
_cell.angle_alpha   90.00
_cell.angle_beta   90.00
_cell.angle_gamma   90.00
#
_symmetry.space_group_name_H-M   'P 1'
#
loop_
_entity.id
_entity.type
_entity.pdbx_description
1 polymer ?
#
loop_
_entity_poly.entity_id
_entity_poly.type
_entity_poly.pdbx_seq_one_letter_code
_entity_poly.pdbx_strand_id
1 'polypeptide(L)'
;MAHYLSLNRADFLFVPAQEQFGISEPHAIQVMIYSTGFRSSPQIESSVEDIAFYFHAQPEITAPSSNSQVAVENIMIAHLSQACTFPKRVIIEGATYILHGERLPCELVKELVLKHGEENVKIADDKWIFEFIPKRGMKKL
;
A
#
# COMPACT_ATOMS: atom_id res chain seq x y z
N MET A 1 -13.34 -6.98 0.14
CA MET A 1 -12.08 -6.33 0.56
C MET A 1 -12.38 -5.60 1.87
N ALA A 2 -11.71 -5.95 2.97
CA ALA A 2 -11.91 -5.28 4.25
C ALA A 2 -10.91 -4.13 4.34
N HIS A 3 -11.40 -2.89 4.38
CA HIS A 3 -10.57 -1.69 4.50
C HIS A 3 -10.91 -0.98 5.80
N TYR A 4 -9.88 -0.59 6.53
CA TYR A 4 -10.01 0.43 7.56
C TYR A 4 -9.37 1.72 7.03
N LEU A 5 -10.21 2.71 6.76
CA LEU A 5 -9.79 4.05 6.34
C LEU A 5 -10.02 4.99 7.51
N SER A 6 -8.94 5.53 8.07
CA SER A 6 -8.98 6.74 8.88
C SER A 6 -8.44 7.92 8.07
N LEU A 7 -8.71 9.13 8.54
CA LEU A 7 -8.29 10.36 7.86
C LEU A 7 -6.77 10.45 7.62
N ASN A 8 -5.96 9.73 8.39
CA ASN A 8 -4.50 9.76 8.36
C ASN A 8 -3.85 8.39 8.08
N ARG A 9 -4.66 7.34 7.89
CA ARG A 9 -4.16 5.97 7.72
C ARG A 9 -5.11 5.12 6.88
N ALA A 10 -4.54 4.29 6.02
CA ALA A 10 -5.26 3.21 5.36
C ALA A 10 -4.58 1.88 5.69
N ASP A 11 -5.34 0.93 6.23
CA ASP A 11 -4.89 -0.45 6.37
C ASP A 11 -5.81 -1.38 5.60
N PHE A 12 -5.22 -2.27 4.83
CA PHE A 12 -5.98 -3.27 4.09
C PHE A 12 -5.15 -4.51 3.79
N LEU A 13 -5.86 -5.60 3.55
CA LEU A 13 -5.30 -6.81 2.96
C LEU A 13 -5.53 -6.75 1.45
N PHE A 14 -4.43 -6.73 0.70
CA PHE A 14 -4.43 -6.76 -0.75
C PHE A 14 -4.33 -8.20 -1.25
N VAL A 15 -5.28 -8.61 -2.09
CA VAL A 15 -5.31 -9.93 -2.74
C VAL A 15 -5.30 -9.70 -4.25
N PRO A 16 -4.17 -9.87 -4.96
CA PRO A 16 -4.09 -9.61 -6.40
C PRO A 16 -4.84 -10.67 -7.21
N ALA A 17 -5.29 -10.29 -8.41
CA ALA A 17 -5.74 -11.25 -9.42
C ALA A 17 -4.56 -12.13 -9.87
N GLN A 18 -4.70 -13.45 -9.73
CA GLN A 18 -3.55 -14.37 -9.64
C GLN A 18 -2.99 -14.81 -11.00
N GLU A 19 -3.85 -15.24 -11.92
CA GLU A 19 -3.43 -15.96 -13.14
C GLU A 19 -2.70 -15.06 -14.14
N GLN A 20 -3.13 -13.81 -14.28
CA GLN A 20 -2.59 -12.89 -15.29
C GLN A 20 -1.17 -12.39 -14.98
N PHE A 21 -0.68 -12.59 -13.75
CA PHE A 21 0.63 -12.10 -13.31
C PHE A 21 1.61 -13.23 -12.92
N GLY A 22 1.30 -14.47 -13.27
CA GLY A 22 2.16 -15.62 -12.97
C GLY A 22 2.28 -15.95 -11.48
N ILE A 23 1.30 -15.56 -10.67
CA ILE A 23 1.27 -15.83 -9.23
C ILE A 23 0.66 -17.22 -9.03
N SER A 24 1.47 -18.18 -8.58
CA SER A 24 1.08 -19.59 -8.52
C SER A 24 0.10 -19.95 -7.41
N GLU A 25 0.00 -19.12 -6.37
CA GLU A 25 -0.88 -19.35 -5.23
C GLU A 25 -1.52 -18.04 -4.72
N PRO A 26 -2.77 -18.07 -4.23
CA PRO A 26 -3.44 -16.92 -3.64
C PRO A 26 -2.68 -16.37 -2.44
N HIS A 27 -2.20 -15.13 -2.53
CA HIS A 27 -1.54 -14.45 -1.42
C HIS A 27 -2.28 -13.16 -1.03
N ALA A 28 -2.42 -12.96 0.28
CA ALA A 28 -2.86 -11.72 0.89
C ALA A 28 -1.63 -10.98 1.42
N ILE A 29 -1.45 -9.73 1.01
CA ILE A 29 -0.40 -8.86 1.54
C ILE A 29 -1.04 -7.81 2.45
N GLN A 30 -0.51 -7.67 3.65
CA GLN A 30 -0.86 -6.55 4.51
C GLN A 30 -0.20 -5.27 4.00
N VAL A 31 -1.02 -4.25 3.75
CA VAL A 31 -0.57 -2.93 3.34
C VAL A 31 -1.06 -1.89 4.34
N MET A 32 -0.15 -1.01 4.75
CA MET A 32 -0.42 0.11 5.64
C MET A 32 0.11 1.38 4.99
N ILE A 33 -0.70 2.43 4.95
CA ILE A 33 -0.33 3.73 4.39
C ILE A 33 -0.64 4.79 5.43
N TYR A 34 0.35 5.64 5.72
CA TYR A 34 0.26 6.66 6.75
C TYR A 34 0.52 8.04 6.18
N SER A 35 -0.18 9.07 6.66
CA SER A 35 0.22 10.45 6.43
C SER A 35 1.57 10.77 7.08
N THR A 36 2.24 11.81 6.59
CA THR A 36 3.58 12.20 7.03
C THR A 36 3.67 12.36 8.54
N GLY A 37 4.78 11.89 9.13
CA GLY A 37 5.09 12.09 10.55
C GLY A 37 4.55 11.00 11.47
N PHE A 38 3.50 10.26 11.07
CA PHE A 38 2.88 9.23 11.92
C PHE A 38 3.86 8.12 12.32
N ARG A 39 4.77 7.73 11.41
CA ARG A 39 5.73 6.65 11.63
C ARG A 39 7.03 7.13 12.27
N SER A 40 7.42 8.36 11.97
CA SER A 40 8.72 8.95 12.36
C SER A 40 8.69 9.55 13.76
N SER A 41 7.53 9.99 14.24
CA SER A 41 7.33 10.38 15.64
C SER A 41 5.83 10.33 15.97
N PRO A 42 5.38 9.43 16.84
CA PRO A 42 3.98 9.37 17.30
C PRO A 42 3.46 10.69 17.93
N GLN A 43 4.36 11.63 18.20
CA GLN A 43 4.07 12.95 18.78
C GLN A 43 3.93 14.05 17.73
N ILE A 44 4.27 13.80 16.45
CA ILE A 44 4.04 14.75 15.37
C ILE A 44 2.63 14.52 14.85
N GLU A 45 1.70 15.34 15.31
CA GLU A 45 0.36 15.40 14.74
C GLU A 45 0.47 15.89 13.28
N SER A 46 -0.04 15.09 12.33
CA SER A 46 -0.19 15.54 10.95
C SER A 46 -1.06 16.79 10.93
N SER A 47 -0.64 17.82 10.18
CA SER A 47 -1.47 19.02 10.02
C SER A 47 -2.79 18.68 9.33
N VAL A 48 -3.83 19.49 9.56
CA VAL A 48 -5.14 19.33 8.89
C VAL A 48 -4.95 19.38 7.37
N GLU A 49 -4.03 20.20 6.90
CA GLU A 49 -3.66 20.29 5.49
C GLU A 49 -3.08 18.97 4.97
N ASP A 50 -2.16 18.32 5.70
CA ASP A 50 -1.58 17.02 5.28
C ASP A 50 -2.64 15.91 5.23
N ILE A 51 -3.55 15.92 6.19
CA ILE A 51 -4.68 15.00 6.23
C ILE A 51 -5.58 15.20 5.02
N ALA A 52 -5.89 16.45 4.66
CA ALA A 52 -6.67 16.76 3.47
C ALA A 52 -5.96 16.33 2.18
N PHE A 53 -4.65 16.59 2.06
CA PHE A 53 -3.85 16.12 0.93
C PHE A 53 -3.88 14.59 0.81
N TYR A 54 -3.71 13.88 1.91
CA TYR A 54 -3.77 12.43 1.92
C TYR A 54 -5.15 11.92 1.49
N PHE A 55 -6.22 12.46 2.08
CA PHE A 55 -7.60 12.10 1.72
C PHE A 55 -7.88 12.29 0.22
N HIS A 56 -7.40 13.39 -0.38
CA HIS A 56 -7.55 13.63 -1.82
C HIS A 56 -6.72 12.68 -2.69
N ALA A 57 -5.56 12.22 -2.21
CA ALA A 57 -4.69 11.30 -2.95
C ALA A 57 -5.09 9.83 -2.80
N GLN A 58 -5.85 9.46 -1.77
CA GLN A 58 -6.24 8.07 -1.47
C GLN A 58 -6.81 7.30 -2.69
N PRO A 59 -7.67 7.88 -3.55
CA PRO A 59 -8.18 7.16 -4.72
C PRO A 59 -7.08 6.76 -5.72
N GLU A 60 -6.09 7.63 -5.96
CA GLU A 60 -4.95 7.33 -6.85
C GLU A 60 -4.03 6.25 -6.25
N ILE A 61 -3.92 6.25 -4.92
CA ILE A 61 -3.03 5.35 -4.18
C ILE A 61 -3.65 3.95 -4.03
N THR A 62 -4.95 3.88 -3.74
CA THR A 62 -5.62 2.66 -3.22
C THR A 62 -6.83 2.18 -4.03
N ALA A 63 -7.48 3.02 -4.84
CA ALA A 63 -8.73 2.61 -5.49
C ALA A 63 -8.48 1.88 -6.81
N PRO A 64 -9.17 0.76 -7.08
CA PRO A 64 -9.14 0.08 -8.37
C PRO A 64 -9.96 0.90 -9.38
N SER A 65 -9.37 1.96 -9.91
CA SER A 65 -9.90 2.68 -11.05
C SER A 65 -9.57 1.86 -12.30
N SER A 66 -10.60 1.44 -13.03
CA SER A 66 -10.52 0.69 -14.28
C SER A 66 -9.67 1.34 -15.37
N ASN A 67 -9.18 2.57 -15.17
CA ASN A 67 -8.34 3.33 -16.11
C ASN A 67 -7.09 3.99 -15.47
N SER A 68 -6.80 3.77 -14.17
CA SER A 68 -5.62 4.36 -13.51
C SER A 68 -4.73 3.29 -12.89
N GLN A 69 -3.43 3.37 -13.19
CA GLN A 69 -2.39 2.58 -12.56
C GLN A 69 -2.42 2.80 -11.04
N VAL A 70 -2.87 1.80 -10.30
CA VAL A 70 -2.92 1.86 -8.84
C VAL A 70 -1.49 1.68 -8.32
N ALA A 71 -0.93 2.77 -7.78
CA ALA A 71 0.47 2.85 -7.41
C ALA A 71 0.92 1.68 -6.51
N VAL A 72 0.12 1.36 -5.49
CA VAL A 72 0.44 0.32 -4.51
C VAL A 72 0.24 -1.08 -5.08
N GLU A 73 -0.83 -1.31 -5.85
CA GLU A 73 -1.13 -2.61 -6.46
C GLU A 73 0.01 -3.09 -7.37
N ASN A 74 0.56 -2.21 -8.20
CA ASN A 74 1.69 -2.54 -9.07
C ASN A 74 2.90 -3.04 -8.27
N ILE A 75 3.18 -2.43 -7.10
CA ILE A 75 4.24 -2.89 -6.20
C ILE A 75 3.91 -4.25 -5.62
N MET A 76 2.66 -4.49 -5.22
CA MET A 76 2.25 -5.79 -4.65
C MET A 76 2.34 -6.92 -5.69
N ILE A 77 1.88 -6.68 -6.91
CA ILE A 77 1.96 -7.64 -8.02
C ILE A 77 3.43 -7.94 -8.33
N ALA A 78 4.27 -6.91 -8.48
CA ALA A 78 5.68 -7.09 -8.78
C ALA A 78 6.41 -7.86 -7.67
N HIS A 79 6.08 -7.58 -6.40
CA HIS A 79 6.58 -8.33 -5.24
C HIS A 79 6.22 -9.82 -5.29
N LEU A 80 4.98 -10.18 -5.66
CA LEU A 80 4.51 -11.57 -5.66
C LEU A 80 4.88 -12.36 -6.91
N SER A 81 5.18 -11.70 -8.03
CA SER A 81 5.42 -12.36 -9.33
C SER A 81 6.64 -13.30 -9.38
N GLN A 82 7.40 -13.46 -8.28
CA GLN A 82 8.60 -14.31 -8.13
C GLN A 82 9.74 -14.07 -9.15
N ALA A 83 9.55 -13.18 -10.12
CA ALA A 83 10.45 -12.96 -11.23
C ALA A 83 11.72 -12.17 -10.85
N CYS A 84 11.75 -11.53 -9.68
CA CYS A 84 12.91 -10.74 -9.26
C CYS A 84 13.06 -10.65 -7.73
N THR A 85 14.31 -10.45 -7.29
CA THR A 85 14.59 -9.97 -5.93
C THR A 85 14.03 -8.55 -5.80
N PHE A 86 12.83 -8.43 -5.27
CA PHE A 86 12.16 -7.13 -5.16
C PHE A 86 12.84 -6.27 -4.07
N PRO A 87 13.03 -4.95 -4.28
CA PRO A 87 13.73 -4.10 -3.31
C PRO A 87 12.97 -4.01 -1.97
N LYS A 88 13.73 -3.81 -0.88
CA LYS A 88 13.14 -3.60 0.46
C LYS A 88 12.53 -2.21 0.63
N ARG A 89 12.88 -1.27 -0.23
CA ARG A 89 12.40 0.12 -0.19
C ARG A 89 12.05 0.58 -1.59
N VAL A 90 10.94 1.30 -1.72
CA VAL A 90 10.49 1.90 -2.98
C VAL A 90 10.09 3.35 -2.74
N ILE A 91 10.26 4.18 -3.76
CA ILE A 91 9.76 5.55 -3.79
C ILE A 91 8.83 5.63 -4.99
N ILE A 92 7.58 6.01 -4.75
CA ILE A 92 6.58 6.24 -5.81
C ILE A 92 6.31 7.73 -5.84
N GLU A 93 6.49 8.34 -7.01
CA GLU A 93 6.16 9.74 -7.20
C GLU A 93 4.80 9.89 -7.90
N GLY A 94 3.82 10.43 -7.17
CA GLY A 94 2.57 10.90 -7.73
C GLY A 94 2.69 12.36 -8.19
N ALA A 95 1.59 12.87 -8.76
CA ALA A 95 1.52 14.26 -9.21
C ALA A 95 1.63 15.25 -8.04
N THR A 96 0.97 14.95 -6.93
CA THR A 96 0.85 15.83 -5.76
C THR A 96 1.51 15.24 -4.51
N TYR A 97 2.16 14.07 -4.63
CA TYR A 97 2.69 13.35 -3.48
C TYR A 97 3.91 12.50 -3.82
N ILE A 98 4.58 12.01 -2.77
CA ILE A 98 5.57 10.96 -2.79
C ILE A 98 5.14 9.89 -1.78
N LEU A 99 5.24 8.61 -2.14
CA LEU A 99 5.10 7.50 -1.21
C LEU A 99 6.45 6.85 -0.98
N HIS A 100 6.89 6.80 0.28
CA HIS A 100 8.03 6.00 0.68
C HIS A 100 7.53 4.64 1.20
N GLY A 101 7.72 3.59 0.40
CA GLY A 101 7.37 2.23 0.77
C GLY A 101 8.55 1.49 1.39
N GLU A 102 8.30 0.76 2.46
CA GLU A 102 9.22 -0.17 3.09
C GLU A 102 8.57 -1.55 3.24
N ARG A 103 9.28 -2.57 2.80
CA ARG A 103 8.91 -3.98 2.96
C ARG A 103 9.53 -4.54 4.23
N LEU A 104 8.68 -5.11 5.08
CA LEU A 104 9.09 -5.67 6.37
C LEU A 104 8.49 -7.07 6.54
N PRO A 105 9.10 -7.94 7.36
CA PRO A 105 8.50 -9.22 7.71
C PRO A 105 7.08 -9.05 8.26
N CYS A 106 6.17 -9.91 7.81
CA CYS A 106 4.82 -9.99 8.34
C CYS A 106 4.79 -10.90 9.57
N GLU A 107 4.44 -10.34 10.72
CA GLU A 107 4.27 -11.07 11.99
C GLU A 107 2.83 -11.55 12.22
N LEU A 108 1.92 -11.33 11.26
CA LEU A 108 0.59 -11.92 11.33
C LEU A 108 0.70 -13.44 11.44
N VAL A 109 -0.20 -14.03 12.21
CA VAL A 109 -0.24 -15.48 12.45
C VAL A 109 -0.27 -16.20 11.11
N LYS A 110 0.85 -16.84 10.72
CA LYS A 110 0.97 -17.57 9.44
C LYS A 110 -0.03 -18.73 9.32
N GLU A 111 -0.59 -19.16 10.45
CA GLU A 111 -1.60 -20.21 10.54
C GLU A 111 -3.02 -19.70 10.18
N LEU A 112 -3.19 -18.40 9.96
CA LEU A 112 -4.49 -17.81 9.68
C LEU A 112 -4.87 -18.09 8.22
N VAL A 113 -5.80 -19.02 8.02
CA VAL A 113 -6.36 -19.35 6.70
C VAL A 113 -7.43 -18.31 6.35
N LEU A 114 -7.10 -17.41 5.45
CA LEU A 114 -8.04 -16.43 4.93
C LEU A 114 -8.84 -17.04 3.77
N LYS A 115 -10.06 -16.54 3.55
CA LYS A 115 -10.86 -16.86 2.37
C LYS A 115 -11.15 -15.62 1.55
N HIS A 116 -11.02 -15.73 0.23
CA HIS A 116 -11.44 -14.72 -0.73
C HIS A 116 -12.40 -15.36 -1.73
N GLY A 117 -13.70 -15.11 -1.56
CA GLY A 117 -14.72 -15.91 -2.24
C GLY A 117 -14.63 -17.37 -1.81
N GLU A 118 -14.44 -18.27 -2.77
CA GLU A 118 -14.31 -19.72 -2.54
C GLU A 118 -12.84 -20.17 -2.35
N GLU A 119 -11.88 -19.29 -2.62
CA GLU A 119 -10.45 -19.60 -2.56
C GLU A 119 -9.86 -19.43 -1.16
N ASN A 120 -8.96 -20.32 -0.78
CA ASN A 120 -8.12 -20.15 0.40
C ASN A 120 -6.92 -19.27 0.05
N VAL A 121 -6.64 -18.27 0.90
CA VAL A 121 -5.58 -17.30 0.68
C VAL A 121 -4.55 -17.39 1.81
N LYS A 122 -3.28 -17.53 1.43
CA LYS A 122 -2.15 -17.52 2.36
C LYS A 122 -1.73 -16.08 2.63
N ILE A 123 -1.26 -15.80 3.84
CA ILE A 123 -0.65 -14.49 4.14
C ILE A 123 0.78 -14.50 3.61
N ALA A 124 1.18 -13.45 2.89
CA ALA A 124 2.55 -13.28 2.42
C ALA A 124 3.54 -13.13 3.58
N ASP A 125 4.77 -13.59 3.39
CA ASP A 125 5.83 -13.49 4.41
C ASP A 125 6.22 -12.05 4.76
N ASP A 126 5.93 -11.10 3.86
CA ASP A 126 6.22 -9.68 4.00
C ASP A 126 4.94 -8.84 4.01
N LYS A 127 4.99 -7.72 4.73
CA LYS A 127 4.03 -6.62 4.70
C LYS A 127 4.68 -5.37 4.13
N TRP A 128 3.85 -4.44 3.67
CA TRP A 128 4.29 -3.15 3.17
C TRP A 128 3.76 -2.00 4.01
N ILE A 129 4.65 -1.06 4.29
CA ILE A 129 4.31 0.18 4.96
C ILE A 129 4.74 1.36 4.10
N PHE A 130 3.79 2.24 3.81
CA PHE A 130 4.01 3.44 3.02
C PHE A 130 3.84 4.69 3.88
N GLU A 131 4.77 5.63 3.75
CA GLU A 131 4.63 6.99 4.26
C GLU A 131 4.29 7.92 3.10
N PHE A 132 3.16 8.62 3.22
CA PHE A 132 2.70 9.64 2.30
C PHE A 132 3.34 10.98 2.64
N ILE A 133 3.90 11.65 1.63
CA ILE A 133 4.52 12.96 1.74
C ILE A 133 3.89 13.88 0.68
N PRO A 134 3.16 14.94 1.07
CA PRO A 134 2.58 15.86 0.10
C PRO A 134 3.65 16.73 -0.56
N LYS A 135 3.56 16.90 -1.89
CA LYS A 135 4.38 17.85 -2.67
C LYS A 135 3.82 19.26 -2.48
N ARG A 136 4.11 19.90 -1.35
CA ARG A 136 3.69 21.28 -1.08
C ARG A 136 4.41 22.25 -2.03
N GLY A 137 3.67 22.91 -2.91
CA GLY A 137 4.14 24.11 -3.61
C GLY A 137 5.32 23.92 -4.56
N MET A 138 5.28 22.93 -5.47
CA MET A 138 5.97 23.12 -6.75
C MET A 138 5.23 24.23 -7.50
N LYS A 139 5.64 25.49 -7.27
CA LYS A 139 5.37 26.55 -8.24
C LYS A 139 5.83 25.99 -9.58
N LYS A 140 4.91 25.85 -10.53
CA LYS A 140 5.28 25.68 -11.94
C LYS A 140 6.26 26.82 -12.24
N LEU A 141 7.53 26.48 -12.41
CA LEU A 141 8.51 27.37 -13.02
C LEU A 141 8.14 27.53 -14.50
#